data_AF-A0A1H9ZSV5-F1
#
_entry.id   AF-A0A1H9ZSV5-F1
#
_cell.length_a   1.000
_cell.length_b   1.000
_cell.length_c   1.000
_cell.angle_alpha   90.00
_cell.angle_beta   90.00
_cell.angle_gamma   90.00
#
_symmetry.space_group_name_H-M   'P 1'
#
loop_
_entity.id
_entity.type
_entity.pdbx_description
1 polymer ?
#
loop_
_entity_poly.entity_id
_entity_poly.type
_entity_poly.pdbx_seq_one_letter_code
_entity_poly.pdbx_strand_id
1 'polypeptide(L)'
;MIIYQGSDLLNYLEEKLNIFSTNNVRVIIIDKFYDLNQRTKKIIEYIRELLDLNNPIIWFYEVDRVNSSLEYFDAFDLKNYDLNFHDRFIFLYDLDLESYVLNLHIGASLNGVKFHLEADEFDIFRISVIDADYENLDSIQNQLENIYLKETKKEKWDY
;
A
#
# COMPACT_ATOMS: atom_id res chain seq x y z
N MET A 1 17.38 4.02 -0.09
CA MET A 1 16.70 4.14 1.21
C MET A 1 16.67 5.60 1.60
N ILE A 2 15.49 6.23 1.63
CA ILE A 2 15.36 7.66 1.97
C ILE A 2 14.59 7.77 3.30
N ILE A 3 15.06 8.69 4.15
CA ILE A 3 14.50 9.04 5.45
C ILE A 3 13.68 10.32 5.23
N TYR A 4 12.37 10.26 5.43
CA TYR A 4 11.49 11.42 5.26
C TYR A 4 10.89 11.86 6.60
N GLN A 5 10.82 13.17 6.84
CA GLN A 5 9.89 13.74 7.82
C GLN A 5 8.46 13.66 7.25
N GLY A 6 7.42 13.69 8.08
CA GLY A 6 6.04 13.45 7.65
C GLY A 6 5.52 14.34 6.50
N SER A 7 6.01 15.59 6.38
CA SER A 7 5.71 16.46 5.24
C SER A 7 6.37 16.01 3.94
N ASP A 8 7.56 15.42 4.03
CA ASP A 8 8.32 14.99 2.86
C ASP A 8 7.80 13.67 2.29
N LEU A 9 7.11 12.85 3.11
CA LEU A 9 6.44 11.65 2.65
C LEU A 9 5.33 11.97 1.64
N LEU A 10 4.50 12.98 1.92
CA LEU A 10 3.42 13.37 1.01
C LEU A 10 3.98 13.93 -0.29
N ASN A 11 4.99 14.80 -0.21
CA ASN A 11 5.68 15.32 -1.40
C ASN A 11 6.31 14.20 -2.24
N TYR A 12 6.91 13.19 -1.59
CA TYR A 12 7.47 12.04 -2.29
C TYR A 12 6.38 11.22 -2.99
N LEU A 13 5.25 10.96 -2.31
CA LEU A 13 4.12 10.29 -2.91
C LEU A 13 3.56 11.11 -4.09
N GLU A 14 3.48 12.43 -3.97
CA GLU A 14 3.07 13.32 -5.06
C GLU A 14 3.98 13.17 -6.28
N GLU A 15 5.31 13.25 -6.07
CA GLU A 15 6.31 13.09 -7.14
C GLU A 15 6.20 11.73 -7.83
N LYS A 16 5.92 10.66 -7.08
CA LYS A 16 5.87 9.30 -7.64
C LYS A 16 4.54 8.96 -8.28
N LEU A 17 3.44 9.51 -7.79
CA LEU A 17 2.10 9.09 -8.20
C LEU A 17 1.46 10.02 -9.24
N ASN A 18 1.86 11.29 -9.32
CA ASN A 18 1.24 12.26 -10.24
C ASN A 18 1.43 11.95 -11.73
N ILE A 19 2.34 11.03 -12.06
CA ILE A 19 2.61 10.60 -13.44
C ILE A 19 1.56 9.61 -13.96
N PHE A 20 0.74 9.02 -13.10
CA PHE A 20 -0.22 8.01 -13.48
C PHE A 20 -1.58 8.63 -13.83
N SER A 21 -2.27 7.97 -14.77
CA SER A 21 -3.66 8.29 -15.09
C SER A 21 -4.54 8.04 -13.88
N THR A 22 -5.33 9.03 -13.51
CA THR A 22 -6.06 9.02 -12.24
C THR A 22 -7.09 7.87 -12.19
N ASN A 23 -7.82 7.60 -13.26
CA ASN A 23 -8.95 6.67 -13.18
C ASN A 23 -8.69 5.21 -13.60
N ASN A 24 -7.46 4.86 -13.97
CA ASN A 24 -7.18 3.54 -14.54
C ASN A 24 -6.14 2.72 -13.79
N VAL A 25 -5.94 3.05 -12.51
CA VAL A 25 -5.02 2.32 -11.63
C VAL A 25 -5.77 1.68 -10.47
N ARG A 26 -5.24 0.55 -10.01
CA ARG A 26 -5.58 -0.09 -8.74
C ARG A 26 -4.45 0.18 -7.77
N VAL A 27 -4.81 0.58 -6.55
CA VAL A 27 -3.86 0.65 -5.44
C VAL A 27 -4.05 -0.59 -4.58
N ILE A 28 -2.96 -1.31 -4.39
CA ILE A 28 -2.89 -2.55 -3.62
C ILE A 28 -1.94 -2.30 -2.44
N ILE A 29 -2.40 -2.62 -1.24
CA ILE A 29 -1.65 -2.42 0.00
C ILE A 29 -1.46 -3.77 0.67
N ILE A 30 -0.22 -4.06 1.07
CA ILE A 30 0.07 -5.13 2.03
C ILE A 30 0.41 -4.48 3.36
N ASP A 31 -0.28 -4.90 4.43
CA ASP A 31 0.02 -4.47 5.79
C ASP A 31 -0.06 -5.63 6.79
N LYS A 32 1.08 -5.99 7.37
CA LYS A 32 1.16 -6.97 8.45
C LYS A 32 0.19 -6.68 9.61
N PHE A 33 -0.02 -5.41 9.96
CA PHE A 33 -0.66 -5.04 11.22
C PHE A 33 -2.07 -4.45 11.08
N TYR A 34 -2.60 -4.31 9.85
CA TYR A 34 -3.86 -3.61 9.56
C TYR A 34 -4.15 -2.44 10.50
N ASP A 35 -3.28 -1.43 10.50
CA ASP A 35 -3.40 -0.30 11.43
C ASP A 35 -3.96 0.94 10.75
N LEU A 36 -5.29 1.07 10.81
CA LEU A 36 -6.06 2.24 10.37
C LEU A 36 -6.06 3.39 11.38
N ASN A 37 -4.92 3.69 11.98
CA ASN A 37 -4.75 4.92 12.75
C ASN A 37 -4.93 6.17 11.85
N GLN A 38 -5.06 7.34 12.48
CA GLN A 38 -5.31 8.60 11.78
C GLN A 38 -4.24 8.95 10.73
N ARG A 39 -3.00 8.51 10.94
CA ARG A 39 -1.88 8.80 10.03
C ARG A 39 -1.96 7.94 8.77
N THR A 40 -2.14 6.63 8.95
CA THR A 40 -2.40 5.72 7.84
C THR A 40 -3.59 6.22 7.02
N LYS A 41 -4.71 6.56 7.68
CA LYS A 41 -5.90 7.12 7.00
C LYS A 41 -5.57 8.34 6.15
N LYS A 42 -4.86 9.34 6.70
CA LYS A 42 -4.46 10.55 5.96
C LYS A 42 -3.61 10.24 4.74
N ILE A 43 -2.64 9.31 4.86
CA ILE A 43 -1.80 8.92 3.71
C ILE A 43 -2.65 8.25 2.64
N ILE A 44 -3.58 7.37 3.03
CA ILE A 44 -4.43 6.70 2.05
C ILE A 44 -5.44 7.64 1.40
N GLU A 45 -6.06 8.53 2.18
CA GLU A 45 -6.93 9.59 1.65
C GLU A 45 -6.18 10.46 0.64
N TYR A 46 -4.94 10.86 0.97
CA TYR A 46 -4.10 11.62 0.06
C TYR A 46 -3.79 10.86 -1.24
N ILE A 47 -3.44 9.57 -1.16
CA ILE A 47 -3.22 8.72 -2.36
C ILE A 47 -4.51 8.64 -3.20
N ARG A 48 -5.67 8.46 -2.55
CA ARG A 48 -6.97 8.38 -3.24
C ARG A 48 -7.30 9.68 -3.96
N GLU A 49 -7.10 10.83 -3.31
CA GLU A 49 -7.34 12.15 -3.89
C GLU A 49 -6.38 12.43 -5.04
N LEU A 50 -5.09 12.17 -4.86
CA LEU A 50 -4.05 12.40 -5.86
C LEU A 50 -4.28 11.59 -7.13
N LEU A 51 -4.75 10.35 -6.97
CA LEU A 51 -5.06 9.46 -8.07
C LEU A 51 -6.56 9.51 -8.45
N ASP A 52 -7.42 10.37 -7.90
CA ASP A 52 -8.88 10.39 -8.18
C ASP A 52 -9.54 8.97 -8.17
N LEU A 53 -9.18 8.13 -7.19
CA LEU A 53 -9.57 6.71 -7.21
C LEU A 53 -11.07 6.54 -6.99
N ASN A 54 -11.78 6.17 -8.05
CA ASN A 54 -13.19 5.78 -7.97
C ASN A 54 -13.39 4.33 -7.50
N ASN A 55 -12.33 3.52 -7.52
CA ASN A 55 -12.40 2.12 -7.13
C ASN A 55 -11.95 1.92 -5.66
N PRO A 56 -12.38 0.83 -5.02
CA PRO A 56 -11.84 0.45 -3.71
C PRO A 56 -10.34 0.21 -3.79
N ILE A 57 -9.64 0.56 -2.71
CA ILE A 57 -8.26 0.13 -2.52
C ILE A 57 -8.28 -1.31 -2.01
N ILE A 58 -7.41 -2.14 -2.59
CA ILE A 58 -7.30 -3.55 -2.23
C ILE A 58 -6.28 -3.67 -1.10
N TRP A 59 -6.69 -4.18 0.04
CA TRP A 59 -5.86 -4.22 1.23
C TRP A 59 -5.72 -5.63 1.77
N PHE A 60 -4.53 -6.18 1.64
CA PHE A 60 -4.14 -7.46 2.22
C PHE A 60 -3.50 -7.29 3.59
N TYR A 61 -3.94 -8.07 4.58
CA TYR A 61 -3.43 -7.94 5.95
C TYR A 61 -3.27 -9.25 6.69
N GLU A 62 -2.42 -9.28 7.71
CA GLU A 62 -2.07 -10.48 8.49
C GLU A 62 -2.44 -10.32 9.98
N VAL A 63 -3.72 -10.11 10.32
CA VAL A 63 -4.16 -9.81 11.70
C VAL A 63 -5.42 -10.56 12.10
N ASP A 64 -5.45 -11.04 13.34
CA ASP A 64 -6.59 -11.72 13.97
C ASP A 64 -7.86 -10.87 14.16
N ARG A 65 -7.79 -9.54 13.99
CA ARG A 65 -8.90 -8.63 14.27
C ARG A 65 -8.87 -7.40 13.35
N VAL A 66 -9.82 -7.34 12.42
CA VAL A 66 -10.18 -6.08 11.76
C VAL A 66 -11.14 -5.33 12.67
N ASN A 67 -10.78 -4.10 13.03
CA ASN A 67 -11.67 -3.23 13.79
C ASN A 67 -11.78 -1.87 13.12
N SER A 68 -12.04 -1.85 11.81
CA SER A 68 -12.61 -0.71 11.10
C SER A 68 -13.02 -1.15 9.69
N SER A 69 -14.32 -1.15 9.39
CA SER A 69 -14.76 -1.11 8.00
C SER A 69 -14.67 0.35 7.53
N LEU A 70 -13.84 0.63 6.55
CA LEU A 70 -13.97 1.85 5.75
C LEU A 70 -14.58 1.44 4.42
N GLU A 71 -15.58 2.19 3.96
CA GLU A 71 -16.40 1.84 2.79
C GLU A 71 -15.62 1.77 1.46
N TYR A 72 -14.37 2.25 1.46
CA TYR A 72 -13.50 2.35 0.29
C TYR A 72 -12.35 1.33 0.28
N PHE A 73 -12.39 0.30 1.12
CA PHE A 73 -11.42 -0.80 1.11
C PHE A 73 -12.08 -2.15 0.85
N ASP A 74 -11.46 -2.91 -0.06
CA ASP A 74 -11.65 -4.36 -0.12
C ASP A 74 -10.54 -5.01 0.69
N ALA A 75 -10.86 -5.48 1.90
CA ALA A 75 -9.88 -6.00 2.84
C ALA A 75 -9.85 -7.54 2.84
N PHE A 76 -8.66 -8.13 2.69
CA PHE A 76 -8.44 -9.57 2.59
C PHE A 76 -7.48 -10.06 3.68
N ASP A 77 -7.93 -11.02 4.48
CA ASP A 77 -7.12 -11.66 5.52
C ASP A 77 -6.16 -12.68 4.90
N LEU A 78 -4.87 -12.47 5.11
CA LEU A 78 -3.78 -13.32 4.66
C LEU A 78 -3.42 -14.44 5.64
N LYS A 79 -4.02 -14.50 6.84
CA LYS A 79 -3.64 -15.45 7.89
C LYS A 79 -3.65 -16.92 7.45
N ASN A 80 -4.55 -17.28 6.54
CA ASN A 80 -4.67 -18.65 6.02
C ASN A 80 -3.84 -18.89 4.76
N TYR A 81 -3.05 -17.90 4.33
CA TYR A 81 -2.15 -17.99 3.21
C TYR A 81 -0.72 -18.06 3.76
N ASP A 82 0.15 -18.86 3.13
CA ASP A 82 1.56 -19.01 3.52
C ASP A 82 2.41 -17.81 3.04
N LEU A 83 1.96 -16.62 3.43
CA LEU A 83 2.50 -15.32 3.05
C LEU A 83 2.87 -14.57 4.32
N ASN A 84 4.16 -14.47 4.62
CA ASN A 84 4.64 -13.73 5.78
C ASN A 84 5.33 -12.45 5.33
N PHE A 85 4.65 -11.32 5.57
CA PHE A 85 5.19 -10.00 5.25
C PHE A 85 5.75 -9.36 6.52
N HIS A 86 6.99 -8.86 6.43
CA HIS A 86 7.63 -8.12 7.52
C HIS A 86 7.46 -6.60 7.41
N ASP A 87 7.21 -6.11 6.19
CA ASP A 87 7.10 -4.69 5.87
C ASP A 87 5.78 -4.38 5.16
N ARG A 88 5.49 -3.09 4.99
CA ARG A 88 4.35 -2.62 4.19
C ARG A 88 4.76 -2.38 2.75
N PHE A 89 3.84 -2.69 1.84
CA PHE A 89 4.01 -2.47 0.43
C PHE A 89 2.82 -1.71 -0.13
N ILE A 90 3.08 -0.80 -1.06
CA ILE A 90 2.04 -0.20 -1.91
C ILE A 90 2.41 -0.52 -3.34
N PHE A 91 1.51 -1.17 -4.06
CA PHE A 91 1.63 -1.44 -5.48
C PHE A 91 0.57 -0.67 -6.24
N LEU A 92 0.97 -0.08 -7.37
CA LEU A 92 0.04 0.40 -8.38
C LEU A 92 0.02 -0.56 -9.55
N TYR A 93 -1.18 -0.99 -9.92
CA TYR A 93 -1.44 -1.81 -11.09
C TYR A 93 -2.24 -0.99 -12.11
N ASP A 94 -1.74 -0.88 -13.33
CA ASP A 94 -2.42 -0.20 -14.43
C ASP A 94 -3.33 -1.19 -15.15
N LEU A 95 -4.61 -0.82 -15.28
CA LEU A 95 -5.64 -1.70 -15.85
C LEU A 95 -5.58 -1.79 -17.37
N ASP A 96 -5.07 -0.76 -18.07
CA ASP A 96 -4.93 -0.79 -19.54
C ASP A 96 -3.72 -1.62 -19.94
N LEU A 97 -2.62 -1.49 -19.19
CA LEU A 97 -1.39 -2.23 -19.44
C LEU A 97 -1.41 -3.64 -18.84
N GLU A 98 -2.39 -3.93 -17.98
CA GLU A 98 -2.49 -5.17 -17.20
C GLU A 98 -1.14 -5.52 -16.53
N SER A 99 -0.54 -4.54 -15.85
CA SER A 99 0.78 -4.71 -15.23
C SER A 99 1.00 -3.79 -14.02
N TYR A 100 1.91 -4.21 -13.14
CA TYR A 100 2.39 -3.39 -12.04
C TYR A 100 3.32 -2.29 -12.55
N VAL A 101 2.96 -1.03 -12.29
CA VAL A 101 3.67 0.16 -12.81
C VAL A 101 4.44 0.92 -11.74
N LEU A 102 4.13 0.68 -10.46
CA LEU A 102 4.92 1.21 -9.35
C LEU A 102 4.87 0.25 -8.16
N ASN A 103 6.03 0.00 -7.58
CA ASN A 103 6.18 -0.80 -6.37
C ASN A 103 6.90 0.02 -5.31
N LEU A 104 6.21 0.34 -4.21
CA LEU A 104 6.76 1.08 -3.10
C LEU A 104 6.92 0.16 -1.89
N HIS A 105 8.12 0.15 -1.35
CA HIS A 105 8.42 -0.41 -0.04
C HIS A 105 8.28 0.67 1.02
N ILE A 106 7.55 0.38 2.08
CA ILE A 106 7.43 1.25 3.25
C ILE A 106 7.91 0.46 4.47
N GLY A 107 9.17 0.65 4.81
CA GLY A 107 9.79 0.00 5.95
C GLY A 107 9.30 0.53 7.28
N ALA A 108 9.19 -0.38 8.25
CA ALA A 108 8.78 -0.08 9.64
C ALA A 108 7.40 0.58 9.79
N SER A 109 6.51 0.38 8.81
CA SER A 109 5.09 0.77 8.81
C SER A 109 4.80 2.26 8.49
N LEU A 110 3.59 2.53 7.96
CA LEU A 110 3.04 3.90 7.77
C LEU A 110 2.84 4.64 9.10
N ASN A 111 3.18 3.99 10.21
CA ASN A 111 3.20 4.59 11.52
C ASN A 111 4.48 5.37 11.76
N GLY A 112 5.54 5.19 10.95
CA GLY A 112 6.82 5.86 11.14
C GLY A 112 7.53 5.46 12.44
N VAL A 113 8.81 5.81 12.55
CA VAL A 113 9.58 5.68 13.79
C VAL A 113 9.66 7.04 14.45
N LYS A 114 9.13 7.15 15.68
CA LYS A 114 9.18 8.38 16.48
C LYS A 114 10.58 8.63 17.02
N PHE A 115 11.14 9.78 16.70
CA PHE A 115 12.38 10.27 17.28
C PHE A 115 12.11 11.50 18.15
N HIS A 116 12.82 11.56 19.27
CA HIS A 116 12.83 12.71 20.16
C HIS A 116 14.20 13.35 20.06
N LEU A 117 14.27 14.57 19.56
CA LEU A 117 15.49 15.36 19.55
C LEU A 117 15.20 16.64 20.33
N GLU A 118 15.75 16.73 21.54
CA GLU A 118 15.49 17.83 22.47
C GLU A 118 14.00 18.02 22.79
N ALA A 119 13.42 19.16 22.38
CA ALA A 119 12.02 19.53 22.61
C ALA A 119 11.08 19.15 21.45
N ASP A 120 11.62 18.61 20.35
CA ASP A 120 10.86 18.27 19.15
C ASP A 120 10.65 16.76 19.01
N GLU A 121 9.43 16.39 18.62
CA GLU A 121 9.04 15.04 18.24
C GLU A 121 8.80 15.00 16.73
N PHE A 122 9.45 14.08 16.03
CA PHE A 122 9.21 13.88 14.60
C PHE A 122 9.23 12.40 14.23
N ASP A 123 8.50 12.06 13.17
CA ASP A 123 8.44 10.71 12.63
C ASP A 123 9.36 10.58 11.42
N ILE A 124 10.05 9.44 11.34
CA ILE A 124 10.85 9.05 10.19
C ILE A 124 10.16 7.90 9.46
N PHE A 125 10.04 8.04 8.14
CA PHE A 125 9.59 6.97 7.26
C PHE A 125 10.75 6.44 6.42
N ARG A 126 10.80 5.11 6.25
CA ARG A 126 11.64 4.47 5.26
C ARG A 126 10.77 4.14 4.05
N ILE A 127 10.92 4.90 2.96
CA ILE A 127 10.26 4.58 1.69
C ILE A 127 11.29 4.43 0.58
N SER A 128 11.02 3.49 -0.32
CA SER A 128 11.81 3.30 -1.54
C SER A 128 10.96 2.67 -2.63
N VAL A 129 11.28 2.99 -3.89
CA VAL A 129 10.85 2.19 -5.02
C VAL A 129 11.55 0.84 -4.95
N ILE A 130 10.79 -0.22 -5.19
CA ILE A 130 11.29 -1.58 -5.32
C ILE A 130 11.57 -1.81 -6.79
N ASP A 131 12.82 -2.07 -7.11
CA ASP A 131 13.22 -2.44 -8.47
C ASP A 131 12.70 -3.84 -8.82
N ALA A 132 12.51 -4.10 -10.11
CA ALA A 132 12.01 -5.38 -10.61
C ALA A 132 12.88 -6.58 -10.20
N ASP A 133 14.15 -6.35 -9.88
CA ASP A 133 15.10 -7.38 -9.42
C ASP A 133 14.94 -7.77 -7.95
N TYR A 134 13.93 -7.23 -7.25
CA TYR A 134 13.62 -7.67 -5.89
C TYR A 134 13.18 -9.12 -5.87
N GLU A 135 13.95 -9.95 -5.18
CA GLU A 135 13.74 -11.38 -5.11
C GLU A 135 12.30 -11.69 -4.65
N ASN A 136 11.57 -12.44 -5.47
CA ASN A 136 10.18 -12.87 -5.26
C ASN A 136 9.09 -11.79 -5.41
N LEU A 137 9.38 -10.58 -5.91
CA LEU A 137 8.33 -9.55 -6.12
C LEU A 137 7.19 -10.05 -7.01
N ASP A 138 7.52 -10.58 -8.19
CA ASP A 138 6.53 -11.14 -9.12
C ASP A 138 5.76 -12.30 -8.49
N SER A 139 6.43 -13.14 -7.71
CA SER A 139 5.78 -14.25 -7.01
C SER A 139 4.77 -13.74 -5.99
N ILE A 140 5.12 -12.72 -5.21
CA ILE A 140 4.23 -12.09 -4.23
C ILE A 140 3.03 -11.49 -4.95
N GLN A 141 3.26 -10.68 -5.99
CA GLN A 141 2.20 -10.03 -6.76
C GLN A 141 1.21 -11.04 -7.36
N ASN A 142 1.72 -12.10 -7.99
CA ASN A 142 0.91 -13.19 -8.53
C ASN A 142 0.11 -13.90 -7.43
N GLN A 143 0.69 -14.11 -6.25
CA GLN A 143 -0.03 -14.71 -5.13
C GLN A 143 -1.16 -13.81 -4.66
N LEU A 144 -0.93 -12.51 -4.49
CA LEU A 144 -1.98 -11.55 -4.10
C LEU A 144 -3.13 -11.51 -5.10
N GLU A 145 -2.83 -11.52 -6.40
CA GLU A 145 -3.84 -11.56 -7.45
C GLU A 145 -4.68 -12.83 -7.35
N ASN A 146 -4.05 -13.99 -7.28
CA ASN A 146 -4.76 -15.26 -7.13
C ASN A 146 -5.67 -15.29 -5.89
N ILE A 147 -5.24 -14.67 -4.79
CA ILE A 147 -6.05 -14.54 -3.58
C ILE A 147 -7.28 -13.67 -3.86
N TYR A 148 -7.08 -12.49 -4.43
CA TYR A 148 -8.17 -11.57 -4.77
C TYR A 148 -9.20 -12.24 -5.69
N LEU A 149 -8.76 -12.84 -6.78
CA LEU A 149 -9.62 -13.49 -7.78
C LEU A 149 -10.43 -14.63 -7.17
N LYS A 150 -9.81 -15.42 -6.29
CA LYS A 150 -10.49 -16.51 -5.58
C LYS A 150 -11.57 -15.99 -4.63
N GLU A 151 -11.25 -15.01 -3.80
CA GLU A 151 -12.16 -14.49 -2.77
C GLU A 151 -13.32 -13.70 -3.37
N THR A 152 -13.07 -12.98 -4.47
CA THR A 152 -14.09 -12.18 -5.16
C THR A 152 -14.82 -12.92 -6.29
N LYS A 153 -14.32 -14.11 -6.68
CA LYS A 153 -14.78 -14.90 -7.85
C LYS A 153 -14.68 -14.12 -9.16
N LYS A 154 -13.63 -13.33 -9.30
CA LYS A 154 -13.34 -12.52 -10.49
C LYS A 154 -12.27 -13.19 -11.36
N GLU A 155 -12.12 -12.71 -12.59
CA GLU A 155 -11.15 -13.23 -13.56
C GLU A 155 -9.87 -12.39 -13.64
N LYS A 156 -9.91 -11.11 -13.25
CA LYS A 156 -8.76 -10.19 -13.12
C LYS A 156 -9.05 -9.09 -12.09
N TRP A 157 -8.11 -8.15 -11.89
CA TRP A 157 -8.22 -6.97 -11.00
C TRP A 157 -9.36 -5.97 -11.34
N ASP A 158 -10.41 -6.40 -12.03
CA ASP A 158 -11.44 -5.55 -12.62
C ASP A 158 -12.73 -5.50 -11.78
N TYR A 159 -13.54 -4.46 -12.01
CA TYR A 159 -14.92 -4.28 -11.52
C TYR A 159 -15.83 -3.99 -12.71
#